data_AF-A0A1M3J1N7-F1
#
_entry.id   AF-A0A1M3J1N7-F1
#
_cell.length_a   1.000
_cell.length_b   1.000
_cell.length_c   1.000
_cell.angle_alpha   90.00
_cell.angle_beta   90.00
_cell.angle_gamma   90.00
#
_symmetry.space_group_name_H-M   'P 1'
#
loop_
_entity.id
_entity.type
_entity.pdbx_description
1 polymer ?
#
loop_
_entity_poly.entity_id
_entity_poly.type
_entity_poly.pdbx_seq_one_letter_code
_entity_poly.pdbx_strand_id
1 'polypeptide(L)'
;MKKLLMSLSLMLLAQGFMNSDVNAVGSEKNDAQRDIRECQKDSDKHREPKELISIFDQTAKLYSEKGYTSTISYFEAAKNVLTPKVKQLNELVRTPQYRYRLHEKEEEARTKECLYAVKDSESKYMDYLKKALQGNEAIIEIVSKEEPRKYQGIGQIFDPSNASVMYKVKYIYKNKELIKTQSEEIYILESANPTLEFKAGDVVKIKRAVQQQGYPLVVHPKDIEKVAPYNPS
;
A
#
# COMPACT_ATOMS: atom_id res chain seq x y z
N MET A 1 -17.71 56.00 -10.92
CA MET A 1 -16.56 55.07 -11.00
C MET A 1 -16.29 54.45 -9.63
N LYS A 2 -17.02 53.38 -9.27
CA LYS A 2 -16.80 52.56 -8.05
C LYS A 2 -17.34 51.15 -8.33
N LYS A 3 -16.66 50.41 -9.21
CA LYS A 3 -16.85 48.96 -9.43
C LYS A 3 -15.54 48.41 -9.99
N LEU A 4 -14.54 48.25 -9.14
CA LEU A 4 -13.28 47.56 -9.44
C LEU A 4 -12.51 47.47 -8.13
N LEU A 5 -12.95 46.58 -7.22
CA LEU A 5 -12.19 46.13 -6.04
C LEU A 5 -13.06 45.15 -5.22
N MET A 6 -13.63 44.12 -5.86
CA MET A 6 -14.14 42.93 -5.16
C MET A 6 -14.14 41.73 -6.10
N SER A 7 -12.99 41.42 -6.68
CA SER A 7 -12.81 40.17 -7.42
C SER A 7 -11.39 39.57 -7.32
N LEU A 8 -10.51 40.15 -6.50
CA LEU A 8 -9.15 39.63 -6.31
C LEU A 8 -8.99 38.64 -5.15
N SER A 9 -10.04 38.41 -4.35
CA SER A 9 -9.93 37.62 -3.12
C SER A 9 -10.61 36.26 -3.15
N LEU A 10 -11.27 35.86 -4.25
CA LEU A 10 -11.84 34.51 -4.38
C LEU A 10 -10.97 33.52 -5.16
N MET A 11 -9.93 33.97 -5.88
CA MET A 11 -9.07 33.06 -6.65
C MET A 11 -7.99 32.36 -5.83
N LEU A 12 -7.74 32.76 -4.57
CA LEU A 12 -6.71 32.15 -3.73
C LEU A 12 -7.20 30.97 -2.87
N LEU A 13 -8.51 30.68 -2.84
CA LEU A 13 -9.05 29.53 -2.10
C LEU A 13 -9.35 28.31 -2.97
N ALA A 14 -9.27 28.43 -4.30
CA ALA A 14 -9.53 27.33 -5.23
C ALA A 14 -8.26 26.52 -5.61
N GLN A 15 -7.05 27.05 -5.36
CA GLN A 15 -5.80 26.34 -5.65
C GLN A 15 -5.30 25.46 -4.49
N GLY A 16 -5.91 25.55 -3.30
CA GLY A 16 -5.47 24.82 -2.11
C GLY A 16 -6.09 23.42 -1.91
N PHE A 17 -7.10 23.04 -2.70
CA PHE A 17 -7.88 21.80 -2.46
C PHE A 17 -8.01 20.89 -3.69
N MET A 18 -7.16 21.05 -4.71
CA MET A 18 -7.20 20.21 -5.92
C MET A 18 -5.88 19.49 -6.25
N ASN A 19 -4.99 19.30 -5.27
CA ASN A 19 -3.68 18.68 -5.53
C ASN A 19 -3.32 17.51 -4.61
N SER A 20 -4.31 16.75 -4.13
CA SER A 20 -4.04 15.57 -3.28
C SER A 20 -4.09 14.20 -3.97
N ASP A 21 -4.81 13.99 -5.08
CA ASP A 21 -5.10 12.58 -5.49
C ASP A 21 -4.95 12.22 -6.98
N VAL A 22 -4.47 13.11 -7.85
CA VAL A 22 -4.34 12.78 -9.29
C VAL A 22 -2.94 12.29 -9.70
N ASN A 23 -1.93 12.43 -8.82
CA ASN A 23 -0.55 11.98 -9.09
C ASN A 23 -0.14 10.67 -8.41
N ALA A 24 -1.04 9.99 -7.69
CA ALA A 24 -0.72 8.73 -7.01
C ALA A 24 -0.61 7.53 -7.98
N VAL A 25 -1.19 7.62 -9.19
CA VAL A 25 -1.11 6.53 -10.17
C VAL A 25 0.20 6.68 -10.97
N GLY A 26 1.30 6.11 -10.45
CA GLY A 26 2.57 6.00 -11.16
C GLY A 26 3.81 6.49 -10.40
N SER A 27 3.66 7.03 -9.19
CA SER A 27 4.82 7.38 -8.35
C SER A 27 5.60 6.14 -7.91
N GLU A 28 4.93 5.03 -7.61
CA GLU A 28 5.56 3.80 -7.12
C GLU A 28 6.57 3.25 -8.12
N LYS A 29 6.24 3.30 -9.42
CA LYS A 29 7.12 2.84 -10.49
C LYS A 29 8.36 3.72 -10.62
N ASN A 30 8.18 5.03 -10.54
CA ASN A 30 9.28 5.99 -10.67
C ASN A 30 10.23 5.90 -9.46
N ASP A 31 9.67 5.77 -8.25
CA ASP A 31 10.43 5.58 -7.03
C ASP A 31 11.16 4.24 -7.04
N ALA A 32 10.50 3.14 -7.43
CA ALA A 32 11.15 1.85 -7.59
C ALA A 32 12.35 1.92 -8.57
N GLN A 33 12.21 2.63 -9.69
CA GLN A 33 13.31 2.83 -10.63
C GLN A 33 14.43 3.73 -10.09
N ARG A 34 14.10 4.75 -9.27
CA ARG A 34 15.11 5.56 -8.58
C ARG A 34 15.89 4.70 -7.59
N ASP A 35 15.19 4.00 -6.72
CA ASP A 35 15.78 3.22 -5.64
C ASP A 35 16.60 2.03 -6.19
N ILE A 36 16.19 1.42 -7.31
CA ILE A 36 17.02 0.44 -8.04
C ILE A 36 18.34 1.06 -8.51
N ARG A 37 18.30 2.27 -9.08
CA ARG A 37 19.52 2.95 -9.55
C ARG A 37 20.43 3.34 -8.40
N GLU A 38 19.87 3.74 -7.27
CA GLU A 38 20.62 4.03 -6.04
C GLU A 38 21.24 2.76 -5.48
N CYS A 39 20.47 1.68 -5.34
CA CYS A 39 20.98 0.38 -4.92
C CYS A 39 22.13 -0.12 -5.82
N GLN A 40 22.00 0.02 -7.15
CA GLN A 40 23.06 -0.39 -8.08
C GLN A 40 24.35 0.43 -7.91
N LYS A 41 24.24 1.75 -7.63
CA LYS A 41 25.40 2.61 -7.35
C LYS A 41 26.04 2.34 -6.00
N ASP A 42 25.24 1.93 -5.03
CA ASP A 42 25.68 1.71 -3.65
C ASP A 42 26.23 0.30 -3.45
N SER A 43 25.80 -0.69 -4.24
CA SER A 43 26.41 -2.03 -4.27
C SER A 43 27.92 -1.97 -4.60
N ASP A 44 28.37 -0.97 -5.37
CA ASP A 44 29.80 -0.75 -5.64
C ASP A 44 30.58 -0.18 -4.44
N LYS A 45 29.90 0.41 -3.45
CA LYS A 45 30.51 1.09 -2.30
C LYS A 45 30.40 0.30 -1.00
N HIS A 46 29.35 -0.49 -0.87
CA HIS A 46 28.97 -1.15 0.37
C HIS A 46 29.29 -2.64 0.30
N ARG A 47 29.95 -3.16 1.34
CA ARG A 47 30.26 -4.59 1.46
C ARG A 47 29.12 -5.37 2.13
N GLU A 48 28.18 -4.68 2.77
CA GLU A 48 27.14 -5.32 3.58
C GLU A 48 25.74 -5.19 2.95
N PRO A 49 25.01 -6.31 2.79
CA PRO A 49 23.65 -6.31 2.23
C PRO A 49 22.64 -5.40 2.97
N LYS A 50 22.88 -5.11 4.24
CA LYS A 50 21.97 -4.33 5.11
C LYS A 50 21.78 -2.89 4.64
N GLU A 51 22.81 -2.28 4.06
CA GLU A 51 22.76 -0.88 3.62
C GLU A 51 21.90 -0.75 2.35
N LEU A 52 21.97 -1.73 1.45
CA LEU A 52 21.10 -1.80 0.26
C LEU A 52 19.64 -2.04 0.60
N ILE A 53 19.38 -2.86 1.63
CA ILE A 53 18.02 -3.11 2.15
C ILE A 53 17.39 -1.83 2.69
N SER A 54 18.19 -0.96 3.33
CA SER A 54 17.68 0.28 3.94
C SER A 54 17.01 1.24 2.95
N ILE A 55 17.45 1.24 1.68
CA ILE A 55 16.87 2.06 0.60
C ILE A 55 15.40 1.66 0.38
N PHE A 56 15.15 0.36 0.22
CA PHE A 56 13.81 -0.17 -0.03
C PHE A 56 12.93 -0.10 1.23
N ASP A 57 13.51 -0.30 2.42
CA ASP A 57 12.81 -0.19 3.71
C ASP A 57 12.30 1.25 3.96
N GLN A 58 13.10 2.27 3.64
CA GLN A 58 12.70 3.68 3.80
C GLN A 58 11.52 4.06 2.89
N THR A 59 11.58 3.68 1.61
CA THR A 59 10.47 3.94 0.68
C THR A 59 9.23 3.14 1.05
N ALA A 60 9.38 1.88 1.49
CA ALA A 60 8.26 1.06 1.97
C ALA A 60 7.57 1.68 3.19
N LYS A 61 8.33 2.26 4.12
CA LYS A 61 7.80 3.03 5.25
C LYS A 61 6.97 4.22 4.78
N LEU A 62 7.50 5.05 3.86
CA LEU A 62 6.79 6.20 3.30
C LEU A 62 5.47 5.80 2.62
N TYR A 63 5.46 4.71 1.87
CA TYR A 63 4.24 4.21 1.25
C TYR A 63 3.26 3.59 2.26
N SER A 64 3.76 2.99 3.33
CA SER A 64 2.89 2.39 4.35
C SER A 64 2.01 3.42 5.08
N GLU A 65 2.45 4.68 5.11
CA GLU A 65 1.66 5.81 5.63
C GLU A 65 0.54 6.24 4.67
N LYS A 66 0.68 5.95 3.37
CA LYS A 66 -0.31 6.26 2.33
C LYS A 66 -1.31 5.14 2.11
N GLY A 67 -0.93 3.91 2.41
CA GLY A 67 -1.77 2.73 2.23
C GLY A 67 -0.96 1.48 1.89
N TYR A 68 -1.51 0.33 2.21
CA TYR A 68 -0.84 -0.96 1.99
C TYR A 68 -0.66 -1.29 0.50
N THR A 69 -1.68 -0.98 -0.30
CA THR A 69 -1.69 -1.30 -1.72
C THR A 69 -0.59 -0.55 -2.47
N SER A 70 -0.27 0.68 -2.08
CA SER A 70 0.87 1.41 -2.65
C SER A 70 2.21 0.77 -2.27
N THR A 71 2.40 0.31 -1.03
CA THR A 71 3.64 -0.39 -0.65
C THR A 71 3.82 -1.72 -1.39
N ILE A 72 2.77 -2.54 -1.54
CA ILE A 72 2.84 -3.74 -2.41
C ILE A 72 3.21 -3.32 -3.83
N SER A 73 2.51 -2.34 -4.38
CA SER A 73 2.68 -1.93 -5.78
C SER A 73 4.11 -1.46 -6.05
N TYR A 74 4.73 -0.78 -5.09
CA TYR A 74 6.14 -0.42 -5.12
C TYR A 74 7.06 -1.66 -5.20
N PHE A 75 6.88 -2.65 -4.32
CA PHE A 75 7.69 -3.88 -4.36
C PHE A 75 7.48 -4.67 -5.65
N GLU A 76 6.24 -4.78 -6.12
CA GLU A 76 5.92 -5.42 -7.41
C GLU A 76 6.59 -4.68 -8.58
N ALA A 77 6.54 -3.34 -8.60
CA ALA A 77 7.22 -2.54 -9.60
C ALA A 77 8.74 -2.75 -9.60
N ALA A 78 9.38 -2.77 -8.43
CA ALA A 78 10.81 -3.02 -8.30
C ALA A 78 11.20 -4.42 -8.81
N LYS A 79 10.46 -5.45 -8.39
CA LYS A 79 10.68 -6.84 -8.85
C LYS A 79 10.44 -7.01 -10.34
N ASN A 80 9.45 -6.33 -10.92
CA ASN A 80 9.15 -6.39 -12.35
C ASN A 80 10.28 -5.81 -13.21
N VAL A 81 11.09 -4.90 -12.67
CA VAL A 81 12.29 -4.38 -13.33
C VAL A 81 13.48 -5.32 -13.13
N LEU A 82 13.73 -5.76 -11.90
CA LEU A 82 14.94 -6.53 -11.56
C LEU A 82 14.89 -7.99 -12.02
N THR A 83 13.74 -8.67 -11.91
CA THR A 83 13.63 -10.11 -12.21
C THR A 83 13.96 -10.42 -13.68
N PRO A 84 13.39 -9.72 -14.68
CA PRO A 84 13.76 -9.95 -16.07
C PRO A 84 15.22 -9.62 -16.35
N LYS A 85 15.74 -8.54 -15.74
CA LYS A 85 17.14 -8.10 -15.92
C LYS A 85 18.14 -9.13 -15.37
N VAL A 86 17.87 -9.71 -14.20
CA VAL A 86 18.68 -10.82 -13.65
C VAL A 86 18.66 -12.02 -14.58
N LYS A 87 17.50 -12.39 -15.12
CA LYS A 87 17.38 -13.52 -16.06
C LYS A 87 18.23 -13.28 -17.32
N GLN A 88 18.09 -12.10 -17.93
CA GLN A 88 18.86 -11.71 -19.11
C GLN A 88 20.37 -11.72 -18.86
N LEU A 89 20.83 -11.12 -17.76
CA LEU A 89 22.26 -11.07 -17.42
C LEU A 89 22.83 -12.47 -17.13
N ASN A 90 22.07 -13.34 -16.46
CA ASN A 90 22.45 -14.72 -16.19
C ASN A 90 22.62 -15.53 -17.50
N GLU A 91 21.69 -15.37 -18.45
CA GLU A 91 21.79 -15.98 -19.78
C GLU A 91 23.02 -15.47 -20.54
N LEU A 92 23.30 -14.17 -20.48
CA LEU A 92 24.48 -13.56 -21.10
C LEU A 92 25.78 -14.11 -20.48
N VAL A 93 25.94 -14.08 -19.16
CA VAL A 93 27.16 -14.53 -18.46
C VAL A 93 27.45 -16.01 -18.69
N ARG A 94 26.41 -16.85 -18.85
CA ARG A 94 26.54 -18.28 -19.17
C ARG A 94 26.92 -18.55 -20.62
N THR A 95 26.74 -17.59 -21.51
CA THR A 95 27.09 -17.74 -22.93
C THR A 95 28.62 -17.76 -23.08
N PRO A 96 29.22 -18.77 -23.73
CA PRO A 96 30.69 -18.92 -23.83
C PRO A 96 31.42 -17.67 -24.35
N GLN A 97 30.78 -16.91 -25.25
CA GLN A 97 31.31 -15.68 -25.85
C GLN A 97 31.43 -14.51 -24.85
N TYR A 98 30.68 -14.55 -23.74
CA TYR A 98 30.62 -13.50 -22.72
C TYR A 98 31.24 -13.96 -21.38
N ARG A 99 31.69 -15.22 -21.31
CA ARG A 99 32.22 -15.86 -20.10
C ARG A 99 33.37 -15.08 -19.42
N TYR A 100 34.12 -14.28 -20.17
CA TYR A 100 35.26 -13.51 -19.64
C TYR A 100 34.97 -12.00 -19.50
N ARG A 101 33.76 -11.55 -19.84
CA ARG A 101 33.46 -10.13 -19.69
C ARG A 101 33.13 -9.82 -18.24
N LEU A 102 34.06 -9.12 -17.60
CA LEU A 102 33.99 -8.75 -16.19
C LEU A 102 32.78 -7.85 -15.91
N HIS A 103 32.50 -6.91 -16.81
CA HIS A 103 31.42 -5.93 -16.66
C HIS A 103 30.03 -6.57 -16.50
N GLU A 104 29.67 -7.50 -17.39
CA GLU A 104 28.37 -8.19 -17.37
C GLU A 104 28.21 -9.07 -16.11
N LYS A 105 29.31 -9.66 -15.59
CA LYS A 105 29.29 -10.41 -14.33
C LYS A 105 29.08 -9.53 -13.11
N GLU A 106 29.75 -8.39 -13.08
CA GLU A 106 29.56 -7.40 -12.01
C GLU A 106 28.14 -6.83 -12.06
N GLU A 107 27.61 -6.52 -13.24
CA GLU A 107 26.22 -6.08 -13.39
C GLU A 107 25.22 -7.16 -12.97
N GLU A 108 25.47 -8.43 -13.29
CA GLU A 108 24.67 -9.56 -12.82
C GLU A 108 24.67 -9.64 -11.28
N ALA A 109 25.84 -9.56 -10.65
CA ALA A 109 25.98 -9.59 -9.19
C ALA A 109 25.23 -8.42 -8.52
N ARG A 110 25.47 -7.18 -8.97
CA ARG A 110 24.77 -5.98 -8.47
C ARG A 110 23.26 -6.10 -8.59
N THR A 111 22.77 -6.57 -9.75
CA THR A 111 21.33 -6.68 -10.00
C THR A 111 20.71 -7.78 -9.10
N LYS A 112 21.43 -8.88 -8.84
CA LYS A 112 21.00 -9.91 -7.90
C LYS A 112 20.95 -9.41 -6.46
N GLU A 113 21.92 -8.62 -6.03
CA GLU A 113 21.93 -8.02 -4.69
C GLU A 113 20.77 -7.06 -4.48
N CYS A 114 20.47 -6.19 -5.46
CA CYS A 114 19.29 -5.33 -5.39
C CYS A 114 17.98 -6.14 -5.38
N LEU A 115 17.89 -7.22 -6.16
CA LEU A 115 16.71 -8.09 -6.13
C LEU A 115 16.57 -8.79 -4.78
N TYR A 116 17.67 -9.19 -4.16
CA TYR A 116 17.67 -9.74 -2.81
C TYR A 116 17.18 -8.69 -1.80
N ALA A 117 17.69 -7.46 -1.85
CA ALA A 117 17.32 -6.39 -0.95
C ALA A 117 15.80 -6.08 -1.02
N VAL A 118 15.25 -5.95 -2.23
CA VAL A 118 13.79 -5.76 -2.44
C VAL A 118 12.98 -6.90 -1.81
N LYS A 119 13.40 -8.15 -2.00
CA LYS A 119 12.69 -9.33 -1.48
C LYS A 119 12.76 -9.40 0.05
N ASP A 120 13.89 -9.03 0.65
CA ASP A 120 14.05 -8.98 2.10
C ASP A 120 13.12 -7.92 2.71
N SER A 121 13.13 -6.71 2.16
CA SER A 121 12.21 -5.63 2.57
C SER A 121 10.74 -6.01 2.41
N GLU A 122 10.37 -6.61 1.28
CA GLU A 122 9.02 -7.11 1.06
C GLU A 122 8.66 -8.18 2.10
N SER A 123 9.54 -9.14 2.38
CA SER A 123 9.29 -10.19 3.37
C SER A 123 9.05 -9.61 4.76
N LYS A 124 9.89 -8.66 5.21
CA LYS A 124 9.71 -7.97 6.49
C LYS A 124 8.38 -7.24 6.58
N TYR A 125 7.98 -6.59 5.48
CA TYR A 125 6.69 -5.90 5.40
C TYR A 125 5.50 -6.88 5.49
N MET A 126 5.58 -8.01 4.78
CA MET A 126 4.55 -9.05 4.84
C MET A 126 4.46 -9.68 6.23
N ASP A 127 5.59 -9.95 6.88
CA ASP A 127 5.63 -10.45 8.25
C ASP A 127 5.03 -9.47 9.26
N TYR A 128 5.30 -8.18 9.08
CA TYR A 128 4.71 -7.12 9.88
C TYR A 128 3.17 -7.16 9.84
N LEU A 129 2.57 -7.34 8.66
CA LEU A 129 1.10 -7.40 8.52
C LEU A 129 0.55 -8.72 9.02
N LYS A 130 1.26 -9.82 8.79
CA LYS A 130 0.89 -11.12 9.34
C LYS A 130 0.86 -11.09 10.87
N LYS A 131 1.80 -10.39 11.52
CA LYS A 131 1.78 -10.14 12.96
C LYS A 131 0.56 -9.29 13.35
N ALA A 132 0.24 -8.25 12.59
CA ALA A 132 -0.96 -7.45 12.82
C ALA A 132 -2.27 -8.26 12.67
N LEU A 133 -2.26 -9.35 11.89
CA LEU A 133 -3.43 -10.21 11.66
C LEU A 133 -3.67 -11.21 12.79
N GLN A 134 -2.68 -11.48 13.65
CA GLN A 134 -2.78 -12.55 14.66
C GLN A 134 -4.00 -12.33 15.57
N GLY A 135 -5.01 -13.21 15.44
CA GLY A 135 -6.25 -13.15 16.21
C GLY A 135 -7.35 -12.25 15.63
N ASN A 136 -7.10 -11.56 14.52
CA ASN A 136 -8.06 -10.70 13.84
C ASN A 136 -8.71 -11.43 12.65
N GLU A 137 -9.97 -11.11 12.34
CA GLU A 137 -10.70 -11.67 11.21
C GLU A 137 -10.17 -11.14 9.86
N ALA A 138 -9.82 -9.85 9.83
CA ALA A 138 -9.32 -9.21 8.62
C ALA A 138 -8.37 -8.03 8.90
N ILE A 139 -7.57 -7.69 7.89
CA ILE A 139 -6.91 -6.39 7.75
C ILE A 139 -7.36 -5.80 6.44
N ILE A 140 -7.76 -4.53 6.47
CA ILE A 140 -8.29 -3.81 5.33
C ILE A 140 -7.63 -2.42 5.21
N GLU A 141 -7.65 -1.85 4.02
CA GLU A 141 -7.27 -0.47 3.73
C GLU A 141 -8.52 0.35 3.44
N ILE A 142 -8.66 1.53 4.05
CA ILE A 142 -9.77 2.46 3.78
C ILE A 142 -9.52 3.18 2.44
N VAL A 143 -10.49 3.11 1.54
CA VAL A 143 -10.47 3.80 0.24
C VAL A 143 -11.21 5.13 0.33
N SER A 144 -12.44 5.12 0.84
CA SER A 144 -13.26 6.32 0.98
C SER A 144 -14.28 6.17 2.11
N LYS A 145 -14.68 7.30 2.68
CA LYS A 145 -15.81 7.44 3.60
C LYS A 145 -17.05 7.84 2.81
N GLU A 146 -18.16 7.15 3.01
CA GLU A 146 -19.43 7.40 2.32
C GLU A 146 -20.60 7.37 3.31
N GLU A 147 -21.71 8.00 2.92
CA GLU A 147 -22.95 7.91 3.68
C GLU A 147 -23.51 6.48 3.63
N PRO A 148 -24.03 5.94 4.75
CA PRO A 148 -24.64 4.62 4.77
C PRO A 148 -25.82 4.55 3.80
N ARG A 149 -25.80 3.59 2.87
CA ARG A 149 -26.87 3.36 1.90
C ARG A 149 -27.52 2.00 2.11
N LYS A 150 -28.80 1.90 1.72
CA LYS A 150 -29.51 0.61 1.73
C LYS A 150 -28.83 -0.35 0.78
N TYR A 151 -28.46 -1.53 1.27
CA TYR A 151 -27.94 -2.59 0.44
C TYR A 151 -29.07 -3.57 0.11
N GLN A 152 -29.25 -3.83 -1.18
CA GLN A 152 -30.18 -4.84 -1.71
C GLN A 152 -29.38 -5.88 -2.49
N GLY A 153 -29.06 -6.99 -1.84
CA GLY A 153 -28.50 -8.18 -2.48
C GLY A 153 -29.59 -9.22 -2.77
N ILE A 154 -29.24 -10.30 -3.47
CA ILE A 154 -30.16 -11.41 -3.72
C ILE A 154 -30.59 -12.03 -2.38
N GLY A 155 -31.84 -11.81 -1.99
CA GLY A 155 -32.42 -12.36 -0.76
C GLY A 155 -31.98 -11.69 0.56
N GLN A 156 -31.24 -10.58 0.51
CA GLN A 156 -30.80 -9.86 1.71
C GLN A 156 -31.02 -8.35 1.55
N ILE A 157 -31.76 -7.77 2.50
CA ILE A 157 -31.92 -6.32 2.66
C ILE A 157 -31.23 -5.94 3.95
N PHE A 158 -30.22 -5.08 3.86
CA PHE A 158 -29.61 -4.45 5.04
C PHE A 158 -30.12 -3.01 5.15
N ASP A 159 -30.76 -2.70 6.28
CA ASP A 159 -31.19 -1.34 6.59
C ASP A 159 -30.08 -0.63 7.40
N PRO A 160 -29.44 0.41 6.85
CA PRO A 160 -28.32 1.08 7.49
C PRO A 160 -28.74 2.07 8.58
N SER A 161 -30.01 2.05 9.02
CA SER A 161 -30.55 2.99 10.01
C SER A 161 -29.79 3.00 11.35
N ASN A 162 -29.09 1.91 11.67
CA ASN A 162 -28.21 1.79 12.85
C ASN A 162 -26.71 1.90 12.50
N ALA A 163 -26.36 2.29 11.27
CA ALA A 163 -24.98 2.48 10.83
C ALA A 163 -24.62 3.97 10.88
N SER A 164 -23.49 4.29 11.50
CA SER A 164 -22.98 5.66 11.56
C SER A 164 -22.26 6.10 10.29
N VAL A 165 -21.59 5.15 9.61
CA VAL A 165 -20.78 5.42 8.43
C VAL A 165 -20.57 4.14 7.62
N MET A 166 -20.40 4.30 6.30
CA MET A 166 -19.94 3.24 5.42
C MET A 166 -18.56 3.61 4.88
N TYR A 167 -17.65 2.64 4.81
CA TYR A 167 -16.36 2.80 4.17
C TYR A 167 -16.26 1.85 2.99
N LYS A 168 -15.74 2.35 1.87
CA LYS A 168 -15.17 1.48 0.84
C LYS A 168 -13.78 1.07 1.27
N VAL A 169 -13.46 -0.21 1.14
CA VAL A 169 -12.22 -0.78 1.64
C VAL A 169 -11.63 -1.76 0.65
N LYS A 170 -10.32 -1.97 0.70
CA LYS A 170 -9.67 -3.11 0.04
C LYS A 170 -9.23 -4.11 1.11
N TYR A 171 -9.49 -5.39 0.89
CA TYR A 171 -8.95 -6.42 1.77
C TYR A 171 -7.47 -6.61 1.51
N ILE A 172 -6.71 -6.62 2.61
CA ILE A 172 -5.30 -6.99 2.64
C ILE A 172 -5.22 -8.45 3.06
N TYR A 173 -5.85 -8.77 4.19
CA TYR A 173 -6.05 -10.14 4.65
C TYR A 173 -7.51 -10.38 5.00
N LYS A 174 -8.04 -11.54 4.60
CA LYS A 174 -9.36 -12.05 5.00
C LYS A 174 -9.19 -13.54 5.31
N ASN A 175 -9.72 -14.00 6.44
CA ASN A 175 -9.62 -15.41 6.82
C ASN A 175 -8.19 -15.98 6.80
N LYS A 176 -7.19 -15.18 7.22
CA LYS A 176 -5.76 -15.53 7.22
C LYS A 176 -5.10 -15.69 5.85
N GLU A 177 -5.80 -15.34 4.77
CA GLU A 177 -5.27 -15.35 3.40
C GLU A 177 -5.04 -13.93 2.91
N LEU A 178 -3.95 -13.74 2.15
CA LEU A 178 -3.67 -12.48 1.47
C LEU A 178 -4.67 -12.32 0.33
N ILE A 179 -5.45 -11.25 0.37
CA ILE A 179 -6.47 -10.96 -0.64
C ILE A 179 -5.97 -9.83 -1.53
N LYS A 180 -6.13 -10.00 -2.84
CA LYS A 180 -5.79 -8.99 -3.87
C LYS A 180 -7.03 -8.60 -4.69
N THR A 181 -8.20 -8.55 -4.06
CA THR A 181 -9.49 -8.33 -4.73
C THR A 181 -9.96 -6.88 -4.64
N GLN A 182 -11.01 -6.56 -5.39
CA GLN A 182 -11.59 -5.23 -5.54
C GLN A 182 -12.20 -4.67 -4.25
N SER A 183 -12.53 -3.39 -4.28
CA SER A 183 -13.12 -2.67 -3.16
C SER A 183 -14.43 -3.30 -2.69
N GLU A 184 -14.53 -3.62 -1.41
CA GLU A 184 -15.74 -4.07 -0.73
C GLU A 184 -16.29 -2.93 0.16
N GLU A 185 -17.55 -3.03 0.56
CA GLU A 185 -18.16 -2.09 1.49
C GLU A 185 -18.18 -2.66 2.91
N ILE A 186 -17.82 -1.83 3.89
CA ILE A 186 -18.01 -2.13 5.31
C ILE A 186 -18.88 -1.06 5.95
N TYR A 187 -19.78 -1.47 6.82
CA TYR A 187 -20.68 -0.59 7.56
C TYR A 187 -20.27 -0.61 9.03
N ILE A 188 -20.04 0.57 9.59
CA ILE A 188 -19.73 0.71 11.01
C ILE A 188 -21.00 1.12 11.75
N LEU A 189 -21.40 0.30 12.71
CA LEU A 189 -22.58 0.56 13.53
C LEU A 189 -22.41 1.82 14.39
N GLU A 190 -23.52 2.49 14.66
CA GLU A 190 -23.56 3.60 15.59
C GLU A 190 -23.19 3.13 17.02
N SER A 191 -22.41 3.94 17.72
CA SER A 191 -21.91 3.65 19.08
C SER A 191 -22.22 4.83 19.98
N ALA A 192 -22.56 4.56 21.24
CA ALA A 192 -22.74 5.57 22.28
C ALA A 192 -21.47 6.41 22.53
N ASN A 193 -20.29 5.93 22.09
CA ASN A 193 -19.05 6.69 22.04
C ASN A 193 -18.62 6.91 20.57
N PRO A 194 -18.70 8.15 20.06
CA PRO A 194 -18.29 8.48 18.70
C PRO A 194 -16.83 8.94 18.71
N THR A 195 -15.93 8.19 18.06
CA THR A 195 -14.55 8.72 17.87
C THR A 195 -13.75 8.08 16.73
N LEU A 196 -14.22 7.00 16.11
CA LEU A 196 -13.47 6.32 15.06
C LEU A 196 -13.78 6.91 13.70
N GLU A 197 -13.01 7.95 13.34
CA GLU A 197 -12.92 8.43 11.97
C GLU A 197 -11.63 7.93 11.32
N PHE A 198 -11.76 7.26 10.19
CA PHE A 198 -10.63 6.81 9.38
C PHE A 198 -10.51 7.64 8.11
N LYS A 199 -9.27 7.84 7.67
CA LYS A 199 -8.95 8.53 6.41
C LYS A 199 -8.65 7.53 5.31
N ALA A 200 -8.76 7.96 4.06
CA ALA A 200 -8.26 7.17 2.93
C ALA A 200 -6.77 6.83 3.14
N GLY A 201 -6.39 5.59 2.84
CA GLY A 201 -5.06 5.05 3.10
C GLY A 201 -4.87 4.42 4.48
N ASP A 202 -5.78 4.68 5.44
CA ASP A 202 -5.67 4.08 6.76
C ASP A 202 -5.80 2.55 6.67
N VAL A 203 -4.84 1.84 7.23
CA VAL A 203 -4.90 0.39 7.41
C VAL A 203 -5.57 0.10 8.75
N VAL A 204 -6.60 -0.73 8.75
CA VAL A 204 -7.36 -1.08 9.96
C VAL A 204 -7.52 -2.59 10.08
N LYS A 205 -7.45 -3.10 11.31
CA LYS A 205 -7.71 -4.50 11.63
C LYS A 205 -9.13 -4.63 12.16
N ILE A 206 -9.81 -5.69 11.72
CA ILE A 206 -11.16 -6.05 12.15
C ILE A 206 -11.01 -7.27 13.07
N LYS A 207 -11.32 -7.07 14.36
CA LYS A 207 -11.28 -8.12 15.38
C LYS A 207 -12.42 -9.10 15.18
N ARG A 208 -13.61 -8.59 14.90
CA ARG A 208 -14.84 -9.36 14.73
C ARG A 208 -15.88 -8.59 13.90
N ALA A 209 -16.54 -9.29 12.98
CA ALA A 209 -17.72 -8.82 12.27
C ALA A 209 -19.00 -9.30 12.95
N VAL A 210 -20.04 -8.47 12.87
CA VAL A 210 -21.39 -8.77 13.38
C VAL A 210 -22.08 -9.79 12.48
N GLN A 211 -21.88 -9.66 11.16
CA GLN A 211 -22.43 -10.57 10.16
C GLN A 211 -21.27 -11.25 9.42
N GLN A 212 -21.15 -12.57 9.60
CA GLN A 212 -20.10 -13.39 8.96
C GLN A 212 -20.52 -13.98 7.60
N GLN A 213 -21.83 -14.01 7.29
CA GLN A 213 -22.36 -14.54 6.03
C GLN A 213 -23.29 -13.52 5.36
N GLY A 214 -22.84 -12.99 4.22
CA GLY A 214 -23.55 -11.99 3.43
C GLY A 214 -22.71 -10.73 3.18
N TYR A 215 -23.06 -10.01 2.12
CA TYR A 215 -22.62 -8.65 1.88
C TYR A 215 -23.75 -7.71 2.30
N PRO A 216 -23.46 -6.56 2.94
CA PRO A 216 -22.13 -6.01 3.24
C PRO A 216 -21.61 -6.43 4.62
N LEU A 217 -20.31 -6.24 4.88
CA LEU A 217 -19.72 -6.52 6.19
C LEU A 217 -20.18 -5.46 7.20
N VAL A 218 -20.63 -5.89 8.38
CA VAL A 218 -21.08 -5.00 9.46
C VAL A 218 -20.18 -5.17 10.67
N VAL A 219 -19.66 -4.08 11.23
CA VAL A 219 -18.67 -4.10 12.31
C VAL A 219 -19.06 -3.11 13.42
N HIS A 220 -18.86 -3.49 14.68
CA HIS A 220 -18.98 -2.54 15.79
C HIS A 220 -17.71 -1.68 15.91
N PRO A 221 -17.83 -0.40 16.31
CA PRO A 221 -16.67 0.47 16.51
C PRO A 221 -15.59 -0.10 17.47
N LYS A 222 -15.98 -0.86 18.49
CA LYS A 222 -15.03 -1.49 19.43
C LYS A 222 -14.19 -2.61 18.80
N ASP A 223 -14.67 -3.19 17.69
CA ASP A 223 -14.08 -4.35 17.02
C ASP A 223 -13.24 -3.94 15.79
N ILE A 224 -13.00 -2.64 15.60
CA ILE A 224 -12.14 -2.10 14.56
C ILE A 224 -11.07 -1.18 15.17
N GLU A 225 -9.85 -1.28 14.66
CA GLU A 225 -8.72 -0.52 15.21
C GLU A 225 -7.73 -0.18 14.09
N LYS A 226 -7.17 1.03 14.14
CA LYS A 226 -6.12 1.43 13.21
C LYS A 226 -4.84 0.64 13.47
N VAL A 227 -4.27 0.11 12.40
CA VAL A 227 -2.93 -0.50 12.42
C VAL A 227 -1.91 0.64 12.29
N ALA A 228 -0.85 0.59 13.09
CA ALA A 228 0.24 1.57 12.99
C ALA A 228 0.88 1.53 11.58
N PRO A 229 1.66 2.52 11.16
CA PRO A 229 2.48 2.39 9.97
C PRO A 229 3.58 1.32 10.14
N TYR A 230 4.12 0.85 9.03
CA TYR A 230 5.28 -0.05 9.06
C TYR A 230 6.51 0.71 9.53
N ASN A 231 7.24 0.14 10.49
CA ASN A 231 8.52 0.68 10.94
C ASN A 231 9.58 -0.43 10.85
N PRO A 232 10.48 -0.37 9.85
CA PRO A 232 11.62 -1.26 9.77
C PRO A 232 12.61 -0.89 10.89
N SER A 233 12.64 -1.70 11.94
CA SER A 233 13.60 -1.62 13.04
C SER A 233 14.67 -2.69 12.90
#